data_AF-R5D5U1-F1
#
_entry.id   AF-R5D5U1-F1
#
_cell.length_a   1.000
_cell.length_b   1.000
_cell.length_c   1.000
_cell.angle_alpha   90.00
_cell.angle_beta   90.00
_cell.angle_gamma   90.00
#
_symmetry.space_group_name_H-M   'P 1'
#
loop_
_entity.id
_entity.type
_entity.pdbx_description
1 polymer ?
#
loop_
_entity_poly.entity_id
_entity_poly.type
_entity_poly.pdbx_seq_one_letter_code
_entity_poly.pdbx_strand_id
1 'polypeptide(L)'
;MKKAAAILLAISVLFLVGCSDSDGDVKKPKETAVTVTSGDCFEINKLKGEDGNEKFSYTVKTHDGKVIESAVCANEPKVKPLNDDLLGVRFYTATDSFVRYYDIKSGRASASYFGAFWDNGTLLAYNDFEKSEKLIVRDIFDDNGYRYEKEIKSDSLTLIVTKAEPTDDGETLIVKFKLGEHGAEKNVKLPLVDKSSD
;
A
#
# COMPACT_ATOMS: atom_id res chain seq x y z
N MET A 1 -18.77 -8.26 -44.87
CA MET A 1 -17.89 -9.15 -44.09
C MET A 1 -17.54 -8.44 -42.79
N LYS A 2 -18.12 -8.90 -41.67
CA LYS A 2 -17.86 -8.38 -40.32
C LYS A 2 -16.56 -9.02 -39.82
N LYS A 3 -15.54 -8.23 -39.49
CA LYS A 3 -14.37 -8.73 -38.76
C LYS A 3 -14.49 -8.28 -37.31
N ALA A 4 -14.89 -9.21 -36.45
CA ALA A 4 -14.80 -9.08 -35.01
C ALA A 4 -13.33 -9.24 -34.61
N ALA A 5 -12.77 -8.25 -33.91
CA ALA A 5 -11.51 -8.38 -33.20
C ALA A 5 -11.83 -8.69 -31.74
N ALA A 6 -11.75 -9.97 -31.38
CA ALA A 6 -11.76 -10.40 -29.99
C ALA A 6 -10.38 -10.11 -29.38
N ILE A 7 -10.31 -9.17 -28.45
CA ILE A 7 -9.12 -8.90 -27.65
C ILE A 7 -9.08 -9.96 -26.54
N LEU A 8 -8.22 -10.95 -26.72
CA LEU A 8 -7.83 -11.91 -25.68
C LEU A 8 -7.00 -11.17 -24.62
N LEU A 9 -7.59 -10.93 -23.45
CA LEU A 9 -6.89 -10.46 -22.27
C LEU A 9 -6.03 -11.61 -21.73
N ALA A 10 -4.72 -11.54 -21.94
CA ALA A 10 -3.78 -12.49 -21.38
C ALA A 10 -3.61 -12.21 -19.87
N ILE A 11 -4.17 -13.09 -19.03
CA ILE A 11 -3.91 -13.11 -17.59
C ILE A 11 -2.57 -13.83 -17.38
N SER A 12 -1.50 -13.07 -17.22
CA SER A 12 -0.20 -13.59 -16.80
C SER A 12 -0.20 -13.82 -15.28
N VAL A 13 -0.57 -15.03 -14.87
CA VAL A 13 -0.30 -15.52 -13.51
C VAL A 13 1.19 -15.81 -13.42
N LEU A 14 1.94 -14.96 -12.72
CA LEU A 14 3.34 -15.22 -12.38
C LEU A 14 3.38 -16.30 -11.28
N PHE A 15 3.40 -17.56 -11.69
CA PHE A 15 3.88 -18.65 -10.85
C PHE A 15 5.42 -18.61 -10.86
N LEU A 16 6.02 -18.27 -9.73
CA LEU A 16 7.42 -18.62 -9.44
C LEU A 16 7.46 -20.14 -9.21
N VAL A 17 7.65 -20.89 -10.30
CA VAL A 17 7.87 -22.33 -10.26
C VAL A 17 9.35 -22.58 -9.93
N GLY A 18 9.62 -23.01 -8.70
CA GLY A 18 10.84 -23.76 -8.43
C GLY A 18 10.68 -25.15 -9.02
N CYS A 19 11.54 -25.51 -9.97
CA CYS A 19 11.57 -26.86 -10.52
C CYS A 19 12.05 -27.86 -9.45
N SER A 20 11.20 -28.82 -9.11
CA SER A 20 11.63 -30.15 -8.73
C SER A 20 10.57 -31.15 -9.21
N ASP A 21 10.95 -31.96 -10.20
CA ASP A 21 10.19 -33.12 -10.65
C ASP A 21 10.04 -34.10 -9.47
N SER A 22 8.82 -34.21 -8.94
CA SER A 22 8.31 -35.45 -8.38
C SER A 22 6.80 -35.46 -8.48
N ASP A 23 6.31 -36.35 -9.35
CA ASP A 23 4.91 -36.76 -9.44
C ASP A 23 4.49 -37.37 -8.10
N GLY A 24 3.82 -36.57 -7.28
CA GLY A 24 2.99 -37.04 -6.20
C GLY A 24 1.66 -36.30 -6.29
N ASP A 25 0.56 -36.97 -5.99
CA ASP A 25 -0.74 -36.34 -5.77
C ASP A 25 -0.59 -35.29 -4.65
N VAL A 26 -0.21 -34.07 -5.02
CA VAL A 26 -0.27 -32.91 -4.12
C VAL A 26 -1.75 -32.60 -4.00
N LYS A 27 -2.38 -33.18 -2.98
CA LYS A 27 -3.70 -32.77 -2.52
C LYS A 27 -3.68 -31.24 -2.43
N LYS A 28 -4.45 -30.58 -3.31
CA LYS A 28 -4.71 -29.14 -3.16
C LYS A 28 -5.29 -28.97 -1.75
N PRO A 29 -4.64 -28.18 -0.86
CA PRO A 29 -5.09 -28.03 0.50
C PRO A 29 -6.56 -27.66 0.54
N LYS A 30 -7.35 -28.31 1.41
CA LYS A 30 -8.72 -27.88 1.67
C LYS A 30 -8.66 -26.62 2.54
N GLU A 31 -8.44 -25.50 1.87
CA GLU A 31 -8.39 -24.18 2.46
C GLU A 31 -9.70 -23.90 3.21
N THR A 32 -9.63 -23.85 4.54
CA THR A 32 -10.77 -23.46 5.36
C THR A 32 -10.68 -21.95 5.53
N ALA A 33 -11.16 -21.23 4.52
CA ALA A 33 -11.18 -19.77 4.55
C ALA A 33 -12.20 -19.31 5.58
N VAL A 34 -11.74 -18.54 6.58
CA VAL A 34 -12.61 -17.86 7.54
C VAL A 34 -12.46 -16.37 7.33
N THR A 35 -13.57 -15.68 7.03
CA THR A 35 -13.57 -14.22 6.90
C THR A 35 -13.23 -13.58 8.24
N VAL A 36 -12.16 -12.78 8.26
CA VAL A 36 -11.69 -12.07 9.45
C VAL A 36 -12.11 -10.61 9.40
N THR A 37 -12.09 -10.00 8.22
CA THR A 37 -12.59 -8.64 8.00
C THR A 37 -13.22 -8.56 6.61
N SER A 38 -14.35 -7.87 6.48
CA SER A 38 -14.97 -7.61 5.18
C SER A 38 -15.69 -6.26 5.17
N GLY A 39 -15.88 -5.72 3.96
CA GLY A 39 -16.74 -4.59 3.65
C GLY A 39 -17.21 -4.70 2.19
N ASP A 40 -17.98 -3.72 1.72
CA ASP A 40 -18.64 -3.82 0.41
C ASP A 40 -17.68 -4.08 -0.76
N CYS A 41 -16.47 -3.50 -0.68
CA CYS A 41 -15.46 -3.54 -1.74
C CYS A 41 -14.18 -4.30 -1.35
N PHE A 42 -14.15 -5.00 -0.21
CA PHE A 42 -12.98 -5.77 0.20
C PHE A 42 -13.31 -6.96 1.10
N GLU A 43 -12.44 -7.96 1.05
CA GLU A 43 -12.56 -9.17 1.86
C GLU A 43 -11.17 -9.63 2.30
N ILE A 44 -11.02 -10.00 3.58
CA ILE A 44 -9.81 -10.61 4.13
C ILE A 44 -10.21 -11.91 4.80
N ASN A 45 -9.66 -13.01 4.30
CA ASN A 45 -9.89 -14.34 4.86
C ASN A 45 -8.60 -14.89 5.46
N LYS A 46 -8.69 -15.44 6.66
CA LYS A 46 -7.64 -16.29 7.23
C LYS A 46 -7.66 -17.63 6.53
N LEU A 47 -6.48 -18.06 6.12
CA LEU A 47 -6.21 -19.32 5.46
C LEU A 47 -5.38 -20.16 6.43
N LYS A 48 -5.82 -21.40 6.68
CA LYS A 48 -5.05 -22.35 7.47
C LYS A 48 -4.50 -23.43 6.55
N GLY A 49 -3.17 -23.47 6.42
CA GLY A 49 -2.48 -24.52 5.68
C GLY A 49 -2.54 -25.86 6.41
N GLU A 50 -2.37 -26.96 5.66
CA GLU A 50 -2.28 -28.31 6.24
C GLU A 50 -1.03 -28.48 7.13
N ASP A 51 -0.01 -27.65 6.91
CA ASP A 51 1.21 -27.52 7.71
C ASP A 51 0.98 -26.74 9.03
N GLY A 52 -0.24 -26.27 9.28
CA GLY A 52 -0.60 -25.47 10.46
C GLY A 52 -0.22 -24.00 10.35
N ASN A 53 0.43 -23.57 9.26
CA ASN A 53 0.79 -22.16 9.05
C ASN A 53 -0.46 -21.34 8.70
N GLU A 54 -0.60 -20.19 9.35
CA GLU A 54 -1.65 -19.22 9.04
C GLU A 54 -1.17 -18.25 7.96
N LYS A 55 -2.02 -18.01 6.97
CA LYS A 55 -1.87 -16.97 5.95
C LYS A 55 -3.16 -16.19 5.83
N PHE A 56 -3.15 -15.12 5.07
CA PHE A 56 -4.33 -14.31 4.81
C PHE A 56 -4.49 -14.10 3.31
N SER A 57 -5.68 -14.35 2.76
CA SER A 57 -6.02 -13.80 1.45
C SER A 57 -6.67 -12.43 1.65
N TYR A 58 -6.37 -11.51 0.75
CA TYR A 58 -7.15 -10.29 0.62
C TYR A 58 -7.64 -10.16 -0.81
N THR A 59 -8.79 -9.54 -0.98
CA THR A 59 -9.35 -9.18 -2.27
C THR A 59 -9.97 -7.80 -2.17
N VAL A 60 -9.70 -6.96 -3.16
CA VAL A 60 -10.33 -5.64 -3.34
C VAL A 60 -11.10 -5.66 -4.67
N LYS A 61 -12.32 -5.14 -4.65
CA LYS A 61 -13.26 -5.15 -5.79
C LYS A 61 -13.82 -3.74 -6.00
N THR A 62 -14.23 -3.43 -7.21
CA THR A 62 -15.10 -2.29 -7.54
C THR A 62 -16.52 -2.54 -6.99
N HIS A 63 -17.36 -1.49 -6.96
CA HIS A 63 -18.77 -1.59 -6.51
C HIS A 63 -19.60 -2.62 -7.31
N ASP A 64 -19.28 -2.87 -8.58
CA ASP A 64 -19.94 -3.88 -9.41
C ASP A 64 -19.37 -5.30 -9.26
N GLY A 65 -18.43 -5.49 -8.32
CA GLY A 65 -17.85 -6.79 -7.97
C GLY A 65 -16.64 -7.22 -8.82
N LYS A 66 -16.17 -6.39 -9.77
CA LYS A 66 -14.94 -6.69 -10.52
C LYS A 66 -13.73 -6.61 -9.60
N VAL A 67 -12.91 -7.67 -9.58
CA VAL A 67 -11.68 -7.72 -8.79
C VAL A 67 -10.67 -6.71 -9.33
N ILE A 68 -10.21 -5.81 -8.46
CA ILE A 68 -9.08 -4.91 -8.71
C ILE A 68 -7.78 -5.64 -8.40
N GLU A 69 -7.73 -6.30 -7.25
CA GLU A 69 -6.55 -7.06 -6.81
C GLU A 69 -6.94 -8.17 -5.85
N SER A 70 -6.21 -9.28 -5.90
CA SER A 70 -6.31 -10.37 -4.94
C SER A 70 -4.94 -11.00 -4.74
N ALA A 71 -4.53 -11.22 -3.49
CA ALA A 71 -3.28 -11.89 -3.18
C ALA A 71 -3.30 -12.54 -1.79
N VAL A 72 -2.27 -13.36 -1.53
CA VAL A 72 -2.04 -14.02 -0.24
C VAL A 72 -0.86 -13.34 0.45
N CYS A 73 -1.02 -13.06 1.74
CA CYS A 73 -0.04 -12.40 2.58
C CYS A 73 0.19 -13.20 3.88
N ALA A 74 1.39 -13.07 4.44
CA ALA A 74 1.77 -13.80 5.66
C ALA A 74 1.09 -13.23 6.91
N ASN A 75 0.89 -11.92 6.95
CA ASN A 75 0.28 -11.20 8.06
C ASN A 75 -1.06 -10.58 7.64
N GLU A 76 -1.99 -10.44 8.59
CA GLU A 76 -3.29 -9.81 8.34
C GLU A 76 -3.10 -8.34 7.91
N PRO A 77 -3.56 -7.95 6.70
CA PRO A 77 -3.51 -6.56 6.29
C PRO A 77 -4.54 -5.73 7.05
N LYS A 78 -4.25 -4.44 7.25
CA LYS A 78 -5.19 -3.49 7.87
C LYS A 78 -5.80 -2.58 6.83
N VAL A 79 -7.11 -2.43 6.88
CA VAL A 79 -7.90 -1.69 5.90
C VAL A 79 -8.44 -0.40 6.52
N LYS A 80 -8.32 0.70 5.79
CA LYS A 80 -8.84 2.02 6.14
C LYS A 80 -9.66 2.55 4.94
N PRO A 81 -11.00 2.49 5.00
CA PRO A 81 -11.84 3.24 4.09
C PRO A 81 -11.58 4.74 4.28
N LEU A 82 -11.26 5.44 3.19
CA LEU A 82 -10.99 6.89 3.22
C LEU A 82 -12.22 7.67 2.78
N ASN A 83 -12.95 7.14 1.80
CA ASN A 83 -14.29 7.54 1.37
C ASN A 83 -14.94 6.38 0.61
N ASP A 84 -16.13 6.58 0.06
CA ASP A 84 -16.91 5.55 -0.65
C ASP A 84 -16.16 4.91 -1.84
N ASP A 85 -15.26 5.66 -2.47
CA ASP A 85 -14.54 5.24 -3.68
C ASP A 85 -13.03 5.03 -3.45
N LEU A 86 -12.54 5.13 -2.22
CA LEU A 86 -11.11 5.06 -1.91
C LEU A 86 -10.80 4.22 -0.67
N LEU A 87 -9.97 3.21 -0.85
CA LEU A 87 -9.51 2.30 0.19
C LEU A 87 -7.99 2.37 0.36
N GLY A 88 -7.51 2.55 1.59
CA GLY A 88 -6.11 2.30 1.94
C GLY A 88 -5.95 0.91 2.57
N VAL A 89 -4.99 0.12 2.11
CA VAL A 89 -4.65 -1.19 2.70
C VAL A 89 -3.18 -1.21 3.07
N ARG A 90 -2.90 -1.44 4.35
CA ARG A 90 -1.55 -1.61 4.89
C ARG A 90 -1.21 -3.09 5.00
N PHE A 91 -0.11 -3.46 4.36
CA PHE A 91 0.46 -4.80 4.38
C PHE A 91 1.70 -4.82 5.28
N TYR A 92 1.93 -5.96 5.93
CA TYR A 92 3.04 -6.15 6.85
C TYR A 92 3.93 -7.29 6.37
N THR A 93 5.22 -7.02 6.23
CA THR A 93 6.26 -8.02 6.05
C THR A 93 6.85 -8.39 7.42
N ALA A 94 7.92 -9.20 7.44
CA ALA A 94 8.60 -9.52 8.69
C ALA A 94 9.30 -8.31 9.32
N THR A 95 9.68 -7.31 8.51
CA THR A 95 10.56 -6.21 8.93
C THR A 95 10.01 -4.82 8.61
N ASP A 96 8.95 -4.72 7.80
CA ASP A 96 8.45 -3.44 7.30
C ASP A 96 6.94 -3.49 7.02
N SER A 97 6.35 -2.35 6.67
CA SER A 97 5.00 -2.23 6.14
C SER A 97 4.96 -1.32 4.92
N PHE A 98 4.03 -1.60 4.02
CA PHE A 98 3.71 -0.69 2.92
C PHE A 98 2.21 -0.52 2.81
N VAL A 99 1.80 0.62 2.25
CA VAL A 99 0.40 0.92 1.95
C VAL A 99 0.19 0.92 0.45
N ARG A 100 -0.95 0.38 0.03
CA ARG A 100 -1.51 0.59 -1.31
C ARG A 100 -2.89 1.22 -1.18
N TYR A 101 -3.21 2.08 -2.12
CA TYR A 101 -4.51 2.73 -2.23
C TYR A 101 -5.25 2.17 -3.44
N TYR A 102 -6.56 1.99 -3.32
CA TYR A 102 -7.41 1.45 -4.37
C TYR A 102 -8.52 2.44 -4.66
N ASP A 103 -8.53 2.95 -5.87
CA ASP A 103 -9.63 3.72 -6.43
C ASP A 103 -10.67 2.72 -6.92
N ILE A 104 -11.72 2.56 -6.11
CA ILE A 104 -12.80 1.59 -6.29
C ILE A 104 -13.65 1.94 -7.50
N LYS A 105 -13.76 3.23 -7.82
CA LYS A 105 -14.55 3.72 -8.95
C LYS A 105 -13.88 3.44 -10.28
N SER A 106 -12.59 3.73 -10.40
CA SER A 106 -11.84 3.48 -11.64
C SER A 106 -11.28 2.07 -11.73
N GLY A 107 -11.27 1.31 -10.63
CA GLY A 107 -10.73 -0.04 -10.57
C GLY A 107 -9.21 -0.08 -10.64
N ARG A 108 -8.54 0.92 -10.05
CA ARG A 108 -7.08 1.11 -10.12
C ARG A 108 -6.45 0.96 -8.74
N ALA A 109 -5.25 0.37 -8.70
CA ALA A 109 -4.41 0.33 -7.52
C ALA A 109 -3.21 1.29 -7.67
N SER A 110 -2.79 1.91 -6.58
CA SER A 110 -1.57 2.73 -6.53
C SER A 110 -0.32 1.85 -6.54
N ALA A 111 0.84 2.51 -6.64
CA ALA A 111 2.12 1.92 -6.26
C ALA A 111 2.14 1.50 -4.77
N SER A 112 3.15 0.71 -4.40
CA SER A 112 3.41 0.35 -2.99
C SER A 112 4.26 1.41 -2.30
N TYR A 113 3.70 2.03 -1.26
CA TYR A 113 4.38 3.08 -0.51
C TYR A 113 4.87 2.56 0.84
N PHE A 114 6.18 2.31 0.92
CA PHE A 114 6.87 1.95 2.16
C PHE A 114 7.06 3.19 3.04
N GLY A 115 7.01 3.01 4.37
CA GLY A 115 7.18 4.12 5.30
C GLY A 115 6.09 5.20 5.21
N ALA A 116 4.92 4.89 4.64
CA ALA A 116 3.78 5.82 4.57
C ALA A 116 3.23 6.10 5.98
N PHE A 117 3.21 7.37 6.37
CA PHE A 117 2.85 7.82 7.73
C PHE A 117 1.68 8.80 7.76
N TRP A 118 1.25 9.34 6.61
CA TRP A 118 0.11 10.24 6.53
C TRP A 118 -0.52 10.20 5.13
N ASP A 119 -1.84 10.43 5.06
CA ASP A 119 -2.62 10.61 3.83
C ASP A 119 -3.85 11.48 4.08
N ASN A 120 -4.35 12.10 3.01
CA ASN A 120 -5.65 12.81 3.01
C ASN A 120 -6.61 12.31 1.90
N GLY A 121 -6.29 11.20 1.25
CA GLY A 121 -7.07 10.64 0.15
C GLY A 121 -6.75 11.20 -1.25
N THR A 122 -5.91 12.22 -1.34
CA THR A 122 -5.34 12.70 -2.62
C THR A 122 -3.83 12.58 -2.62
N LEU A 123 -3.21 13.05 -1.54
CA LEU A 123 -1.79 12.99 -1.30
C LEU A 123 -1.48 11.97 -0.21
N LEU A 124 -0.26 11.45 -0.26
CA LEU A 124 0.37 10.73 0.84
C LEU A 124 1.71 11.35 1.20
N ALA A 125 2.13 11.13 2.45
CA ALA A 125 3.48 11.41 2.89
C ALA A 125 4.16 10.12 3.38
N TYR A 126 5.40 9.92 2.95
CA TYR A 126 6.17 8.73 3.29
C TYR A 126 7.64 9.02 3.54
N ASN A 127 8.24 8.13 4.33
CA ASN A 127 9.62 8.19 4.73
C ASN A 127 10.47 7.33 3.79
N ASP A 128 11.33 7.96 2.99
CA ASP A 128 12.28 7.31 2.09
C ASP A 128 13.74 7.50 2.56
N PHE A 129 13.91 7.81 3.86
CA PHE A 129 15.17 8.24 4.43
C PHE A 129 16.31 7.23 4.26
N GLU A 130 16.06 5.93 4.49
CA GLU A 130 17.10 4.90 4.34
C GLU A 130 17.62 4.75 2.91
N LYS A 131 16.82 5.16 1.91
CA LYS A 131 17.17 5.03 0.49
C LYS A 131 17.72 6.32 -0.11
N SER A 132 17.18 7.46 0.31
CA SER A 132 17.45 8.74 -0.34
C SER A 132 17.54 9.94 0.61
N GLU A 133 17.54 9.70 1.93
CA GLU A 133 17.56 10.74 2.98
C GLU A 133 16.39 11.74 2.89
N LYS A 134 15.25 11.31 2.32
CA LYS A 134 14.10 12.19 2.05
C LYS A 134 12.83 11.83 2.80
N LEU A 135 12.08 12.87 3.14
CA LEU A 135 10.64 12.80 3.36
C LEU A 135 9.93 13.33 2.11
N ILE A 136 8.91 12.61 1.65
CA ILE A 136 8.27 12.88 0.36
C ILE A 136 6.76 13.03 0.56
N VAL A 137 6.19 14.05 -0.06
CA VAL A 137 4.74 14.19 -0.26
C VAL A 137 4.47 14.04 -1.75
N ARG A 138 3.45 13.25 -2.11
CA ARG A 138 3.08 13.10 -3.52
C ARG A 138 1.63 12.70 -3.72
N ASP A 139 1.14 12.90 -4.94
CA ASP A 139 -0.13 12.33 -5.41
C ASP A 139 -0.09 10.80 -5.32
N ILE A 140 -1.21 10.23 -4.85
CA ILE A 140 -1.36 8.78 -4.64
C ILE A 140 -1.34 8.00 -5.96
N PHE A 141 -1.92 8.55 -7.03
CA PHE A 141 -2.19 7.85 -8.28
C PHE A 141 -1.56 8.49 -9.52
N ASP A 142 -0.96 9.67 -9.42
CA ASP A 142 -0.27 10.33 -10.53
C ASP A 142 1.24 10.46 -10.28
N ASP A 143 2.04 9.78 -11.10
CA ASP A 143 3.50 9.89 -11.06
C ASP A 143 4.02 11.25 -11.51
N ASN A 144 3.24 11.97 -12.33
CA ASN A 144 3.56 13.31 -12.81
C ASN A 144 2.77 14.41 -12.08
N GLY A 145 1.99 14.03 -11.06
CA GLY A 145 1.19 14.94 -10.26
C GLY A 145 2.04 15.72 -9.25
N TYR A 146 1.38 16.24 -8.21
CA TYR A 146 2.08 16.95 -7.16
C TYR A 146 3.16 16.07 -6.50
N ARG A 147 4.37 16.62 -6.36
CA ARG A 147 5.49 15.96 -5.70
C ARG A 147 6.37 16.99 -5.02
N TYR A 148 6.57 16.83 -3.72
CA TYR A 148 7.51 17.60 -2.92
C TYR A 148 8.47 16.67 -2.19
N GLU A 149 9.76 17.01 -2.23
CA GLU A 149 10.82 16.24 -1.58
C GLU A 149 11.58 17.13 -0.61
N LYS A 150 11.80 16.63 0.61
CA LYS A 150 12.62 17.28 1.62
C LYS A 150 13.75 16.37 2.06
N GLU A 151 14.97 16.74 1.68
CA GLU A 151 16.19 16.11 2.17
C GLU A 151 16.40 16.43 3.65
N ILE A 152 16.77 15.41 4.42
CA ILE A 152 17.07 15.45 5.86
C ILE A 152 18.50 14.94 6.04
N LYS A 153 19.49 15.84 6.07
CA LYS A 153 20.90 15.46 6.27
C LYS A 153 21.16 14.99 7.69
N SER A 154 21.77 13.82 7.85
CA SER A 154 22.06 13.22 9.16
C SER A 154 23.01 12.03 9.03
N ASP A 155 23.90 11.84 10.01
CA ASP A 155 24.75 10.63 10.11
C ASP A 155 24.00 9.41 10.67
N SER A 156 22.76 9.60 11.14
CA SER A 156 21.89 8.51 11.57
C SER A 156 21.40 7.69 10.38
N LEU A 157 21.28 6.37 10.58
CA LEU A 157 20.75 5.44 9.58
C LEU A 157 19.21 5.41 9.55
N THR A 158 18.53 5.88 10.59
CA THR A 158 17.08 5.77 10.69
C THR A 158 16.42 7.11 11.01
N LEU A 159 15.25 7.31 10.41
CA LEU A 159 14.34 8.39 10.72
C LEU A 159 13.03 7.78 11.20
N ILE A 160 12.59 8.14 12.40
CA ILE A 160 11.37 7.63 13.01
C ILE A 160 10.37 8.78 13.08
N VAL A 161 9.30 8.73 12.29
CA VAL A 161 8.20 9.68 12.38
C VAL A 161 7.39 9.40 13.65
N THR A 162 7.23 10.42 14.49
CA THR A 162 6.49 10.31 15.76
C THR A 162 5.12 10.98 15.69
N LYS A 163 4.94 11.96 14.80
CA LYS A 163 3.67 12.66 14.60
C LYS A 163 3.62 13.30 13.22
N ALA A 164 2.45 13.33 12.60
CA ALA A 164 2.20 14.08 11.37
C ALA A 164 0.79 14.68 11.42
N GLU A 165 0.68 16.00 11.38
CA GLU A 165 -0.59 16.72 11.45
C GLU A 165 -0.63 17.86 10.43
N PRO A 166 -1.71 17.99 9.64
CA PRO A 166 -1.88 19.14 8.77
C PRO A 166 -2.08 20.41 9.61
N THR A 167 -1.67 21.55 9.07
CA THR A 167 -2.06 22.87 9.55
C THR A 167 -3.55 23.10 9.34
N ASP A 168 -4.13 24.07 10.06
CA ASP A 168 -5.57 24.38 10.00
C ASP A 168 -6.04 24.78 8.59
N ASP A 169 -5.14 25.38 7.78
CA ASP A 169 -5.39 25.71 6.38
C ASP A 169 -5.31 24.50 5.43
N GLY A 170 -4.82 23.35 5.90
CA GLY A 170 -4.64 22.13 5.12
C GLY A 170 -3.50 22.18 4.10
N GLU A 171 -2.69 23.24 4.07
CA GLU A 171 -1.68 23.45 3.02
C GLU A 171 -0.30 22.92 3.39
N THR A 172 -0.07 22.61 4.67
CA THR A 172 1.23 22.13 5.17
C THR A 172 1.04 20.97 6.13
N LEU A 173 1.85 19.93 5.99
CA LEU A 173 1.99 18.85 6.96
C LEU A 173 3.15 19.16 7.90
N ILE A 174 2.85 19.27 9.20
CA ILE A 174 3.87 19.36 10.25
C ILE A 174 4.24 17.94 10.67
N VAL A 175 5.47 17.54 10.36
CA VAL A 175 6.00 16.22 10.70
C VAL A 175 7.00 16.35 11.84
N LYS A 176 6.78 15.59 12.91
CA LYS A 176 7.73 15.41 14.00
C LYS A 176 8.42 14.06 13.87
N PHE A 177 9.72 14.04 14.10
CA PHE A 177 10.52 12.85 13.91
C PHE A 177 11.76 12.83 14.80
N LYS A 178 12.37 11.65 14.95
CA LYS A 178 13.67 11.43 15.58
C LYS A 178 14.65 10.84 14.58
N LEU A 179 15.93 11.15 14.72
CA LEU A 179 17.01 10.53 13.96
C LEU A 179 17.71 9.53 14.87
N GLY A 180 17.51 8.24 14.61
CA GLY A 180 17.87 7.16 15.53
C GLY A 180 16.92 7.04 16.73
N GLU A 181 16.97 5.90 17.40
CA GLU A 181 16.08 5.58 18.54
C GLU A 181 16.20 6.57 19.71
N HIS A 182 17.41 7.09 19.94
CA HIS A 182 17.72 8.02 21.02
C HIS A 182 17.84 9.48 20.56
N GLY A 183 17.47 9.77 19.30
CA GLY A 183 17.52 11.12 18.75
C GLY A 183 16.57 12.08 19.47
N ALA A 184 17.00 13.35 19.58
CA ALA A 184 16.10 14.42 19.97
C ALA A 184 14.99 14.60 18.91
N GLU A 185 13.79 14.97 19.37
CA GLU A 185 12.67 15.24 18.49
C GLU A 185 12.91 16.51 17.67
N LYS A 186 12.74 16.39 16.36
CA LYS A 186 12.85 17.46 15.38
C LYS A 186 11.50 17.62 14.68
N ASN A 187 11.33 18.74 13.97
CA ASN A 187 10.17 18.95 13.12
C ASN A 187 10.58 19.42 11.72
N VAL A 188 9.69 19.18 10.77
CA VAL A 188 9.79 19.70 9.42
C VAL A 188 8.39 20.01 8.88
N LYS A 189 8.32 20.97 7.97
CA LYS A 189 7.11 21.34 7.25
C LYS A 189 7.20 20.78 5.83
N LEU A 190 6.20 20.00 5.44
CA LEU A 190 6.07 19.48 4.08
C LEU A 190 4.85 20.16 3.43
N PRO A 191 5.02 20.96 2.36
CA PRO A 191 3.89 21.53 1.64
C PRO A 191 3.00 20.45 1.04
N LEU A 192 1.70 20.69 1.06
CA LEU A 192 0.64 19.84 0.49
C LEU A 192 0.03 20.45 -0.78
N VAL A 193 0.51 21.60 -1.21
CA VAL A 193 0.08 22.31 -2.42
C VAL A 193 1.30 22.92 -3.08
N ASP A 194 1.24 23.07 -4.41
CA ASP A 194 2.31 23.71 -5.17
C ASP A 194 2.24 25.23 -5.01
N LYS A 195 3.03 25.76 -4.06
CA LYS A 195 3.19 27.20 -3.86
C LYS A 195 4.29 27.81 -4.74
N SER A 196 4.90 27.05 -5.64
CA SER A 196 5.98 27.55 -6.51
C SER A 196 5.48 28.35 -7.72
N SER A 197 4.18 28.62 -7.78
CA SER A 197 3.51 29.36 -8.87
C SER A 197 2.97 30.75 -8.49
N ASP A 198 3.24 31.24 -7.27
CA ASP A 198 2.91 32.60 -6.81
C ASP A 198 4.10 33.57 -6.89
#